data_AF-A0A9D2DQF3-F1
#
_entry.id   AF-A0A9D2DQF3-F1
#
_cell.length_a   1.000
_cell.length_b   1.000
_cell.length_c   1.000
_cell.angle_alpha   90.00
_cell.angle_beta   90.00
_cell.angle_gamma   90.00
#
_symmetry.space_group_name_H-M   'P 1'
#
loop_
_entity.id
_entity.type
_entity.pdbx_description
1 polymer ?
#
loop_
_entity_poly.entity_id
_entity_poly.type
_entity_poly.pdbx_seq_one_letter_code
_entity_poly.pdbx_strand_id
1 'polypeptide(L)' 'NVFLSETEYGELKQEIREIDRLIEELSSYMRSSGKQYADHAVTLRRWAERSAPVKNIPDYTCSEEESL' A
#
# COMPACT_ATOMS: atom_id res chain seq x y z
N ASN A 1 10.38 -1.62 5.93
CA ASN A 1 9.66 -0.52 6.60
C ASN A 1 9.41 0.59 5.60
N VAL A 2 8.20 1.13 5.61
CA VAL A 2 7.81 2.30 4.82
C VAL A 2 8.46 3.54 5.45
N PHE A 3 9.14 4.35 4.63
CA PHE A 3 9.70 5.62 5.06
C PHE A 3 8.98 6.75 4.31
N LEU A 4 8.32 7.63 5.06
CA LEU A 4 7.60 8.79 4.57
C LEU A 4 8.01 10.00 5.40
N SER A 5 8.14 11.15 4.76
CA SER A 5 8.29 12.43 5.46
C SER A 5 6.96 12.86 6.07
N GLU A 6 7.01 13.66 7.15
CA GLU A 6 5.79 14.19 7.78
C GLU A 6 4.91 14.96 6.79
N THR A 7 5.51 15.69 5.85
CA THR A 7 4.81 16.39 4.78
C THR A 7 4.07 15.43 3.85
N GLU A 8 4.76 14.40 3.34
CA GLU A 8 4.18 13.42 2.42
C GLU A 8 3.04 12.64 3.08
N TYR A 9 3.22 12.22 4.33
CA TYR A 9 2.16 11.58 5.11
C TYR A 9 0.96 12.52 5.31
N GLY A 10 1.20 13.80 5.62
CA GLY A 10 0.15 14.79 5.80
C GLY A 10 -0.65 15.07 4.53
N GLU A 11 0.00 15.12 3.36
CA GLU A 11 -0.66 15.23 2.06
C GLU A 11 -1.49 13.98 1.76
N LEU A 12 -0.88 12.79 1.89
CA LEU A 12 -1.56 11.52 1.65
C LEU A 12 -2.76 11.30 2.59
N LYS A 13 -2.67 11.72 3.85
CA LYS A 13 -3.77 11.62 4.82
C LYS A 13 -4.95 12.52 4.48
N GLN A 14 -4.69 13.65 3.81
CA GLN A 14 -5.75 14.53 3.31
C GLN A 14 -6.41 13.97 2.05
N GLU A 15 -5.64 13.32 1.18
CA GLU A 15 -6.15 12.71 -0.05
C GLU A 15 -6.84 11.36 0.18
N ILE A 16 -6.34 10.57 1.14
CA ILE A 16 -6.70 9.16 1.34
C ILE A 16 -7.06 8.94 2.81
N ARG A 17 -8.35 8.68 3.08
CA ARG A 17 -8.85 8.43 4.45
C ARG A 17 -8.24 7.21 5.12
N GLU A 18 -7.87 6.19 4.34
CA GLU A 18 -7.37 4.91 4.85
C GLU A 18 -5.84 4.76 4.68
N ILE A 19 -5.10 5.88 4.68
CA ILE A 19 -3.65 5.86 4.46
C ILE A 19 -2.90 5.02 5.50
N ASP A 20 -3.33 5.06 6.77
CA ASP A 20 -2.73 4.30 7.86
C ASP A 20 -2.78 2.78 7.56
N ARG A 21 -3.93 2.29 7.10
CA ARG A 21 -4.10 0.88 6.67
C ARG A 21 -3.21 0.54 5.47
N LEU A 22 -3.13 1.42 4.48
CA LEU A 22 -2.28 1.22 3.30
C LEU A 22 -0.80 1.15 3.67
N ILE A 23 -0.35 1.93 4.67
CA ILE A 23 1.03 1.89 5.18
C ILE A 23 1.33 0.55 5.86
N GLU A 24 0.42 0.06 6.70
CA GLU A 24 0.59 -1.24 7.38
C GLU A 24 0.68 -2.39 6.38
N GLU A 25 -0.26 -2.44 5.44
CA GLU A 25 -0.32 -3.45 4.38
C GLU A 25 0.92 -3.38 3.49
N LEU A 26 1.36 -2.18 3.07
CA LEU A 26 2.56 -2.01 2.26
C LEU A 26 3.83 -2.40 3.05
N SER A 27 3.87 -2.14 4.35
CA SER A 27 4.96 -2.54 5.23
C SER A 27 5.05 -4.08 5.36
N SER A 28 3.90 -4.75 5.54
CA SER A 28 3.80 -6.20 5.56
C SER A 28 4.22 -6.80 4.21
N TYR A 29 3.71 -6.25 3.10
CA TYR A 29 4.04 -6.67 1.75
C TYR A 29 5.54 -6.55 1.45
N MET A 30 6.17 -5.43 1.79
CA MET A 30 7.62 -5.27 1.61
C MET A 30 8.44 -6.23 2.47
N ARG A 31 7.95 -6.56 3.68
CA ARG A 31 8.60 -7.54 4.55
C ARG A 31 8.50 -8.96 4.00
N SER A 32 7.34 -9.34 3.46
CA SER A 32 7.09 -10.67 2.89
C SER A 32 7.75 -10.84 1.51
N SER A 33 7.59 -9.87 0.61
CA SER A 33 8.11 -9.93 -0.76
C SER A 33 9.57 -9.52 -0.92
N GLY A 34 10.17 -8.88 0.10
CA GLY A 34 11.52 -8.31 0.03
C GLY A 34 11.65 -7.13 -0.95
N LYS A 35 10.54 -6.61 -1.48
CA LYS A 35 10.55 -5.47 -2.39
C LYS A 35 10.86 -4.18 -1.64
N GLN A 36 11.67 -3.33 -2.27
CA GLN A 36 11.91 -1.98 -1.81
C GLN A 36 11.48 -1.00 -2.90
N TYR A 37 10.71 0.02 -2.50
CA TYR A 37 10.31 1.10 -3.38
C TYR A 37 11.19 2.32 -3.11
N ALA A 38 11.58 3.01 -4.18
CA ALA A 38 12.34 4.26 -4.05
C ALA A 38 11.50 5.35 -3.40
N ASP A 39 10.24 5.46 -3.82
CA ASP A 39 9.27 6.44 -3.31
C ASP A 39 8.02 5.74 -2.77
N HIS A 40 7.94 5.68 -1.45
CA HIS A 40 6.79 5.10 -0.76
C HIS A 40 5.53 5.93 -0.96
N ALA A 41 5.64 7.26 -0.98
CA ALA A 41 4.50 8.15 -1.14
C ALA A 41 3.81 7.97 -2.50
N VAL A 42 4.59 7.93 -3.58
CA VAL A 42 4.08 7.68 -4.94
C VAL A 42 3.43 6.31 -5.04
N THR A 43 4.04 5.30 -4.40
CA THR A 43 3.50 3.94 -4.37
C THR A 43 2.16 3.90 -3.67
N LEU A 44 2.04 4.49 -2.47
CA LEU A 44 0.80 4.55 -1.69
C LEU A 44 -0.32 5.27 -2.46
N ARG A 45 0.01 6.35 -3.17
CA ARG A 45 -0.96 7.10 -3.98
C ARG A 45 -1.57 6.22 -5.08
N ARG A 46 -0.71 5.54 -5.86
CA ARG A 46 -1.15 4.59 -6.89
C ARG A 46 -1.91 3.41 -6.30
N TRP A 47 -1.54 2.99 -5.10
CA TRP A 47 -2.18 1.88 -4.42
C TRP A 47 -3.58 2.26 -3.94
N ALA A 48 -3.75 3.48 -3.42
CA ALA A 48 -5.05 4.03 -3.07
C ALA A 48 -5.98 4.20 -4.28
N GLU A 49 -5.44 4.64 -5.42
CA GLU A 49 -6.19 4.70 -6.69
C GLU A 49 -6.67 3.32 -7.15
N ARG A 50 -5.90 2.27 -6.85
CA ARG A 50 -6.19 0.88 -7.25
C ARG A 50 -7.04 0.12 -6.23
N SER A 51 -6.99 0.51 -4.95
CA SER A 51 -7.83 -0.02 -3.87
C SER A 51 -9.20 0.65 -3.81
N ALA A 52 -9.34 1.84 -4.40
CA ALA A 52 -10.65 2.40 -4.70
C ALA A 52 -11.42 1.36 -5.54
N PRO A 53 -12.69 1.06 -5.23
CA PRO A 53 -13.43 -0.02 -5.87
C PRO A 53 -13.63 0.28 -7.35
N VAL A 54 -12.66 -0.14 -8.17
CA VAL A 54 -12.82 -0.27 -9.61
C VAL A 54 -13.93 -1.32 -9.78
N LYS A 55 -15.08 -0.89 -10.30
CA LYS A 55 -16.27 -1.72 -10.60
C LYS A 55 -16.01 -2.78 -11.69
N ASN A 56 -14.78 -3.26 -11.87
CA ASN A 56 -14.42 -4.21 -12.91
C ASN A 56 -13.14 -5.00 -12.52
N ILE A 57 -13.32 -6.07 -11.72
CA ILE A 57 -12.64 -7.40 -11.68
C ILE A 57 -11.12 -7.56 -11.95
N PRO A 58 -10.44 -8.65 -11.50
CA PRO A 58 -10.84 -9.73 -10.59
C PRO A 58 -9.91 -9.88 -9.36
N ASP A 59 -10.45 -10.58 -8.37
CA ASP A 59 -9.81 -11.33 -7.29
C ASP A 59 -8.27 -11.37 -7.33
N TYR A 60 -7.61 -10.51 -6.56
CA TYR A 60 -6.28 -10.83 -6.06
C TYR A 60 -6.49 -11.46 -4.69
N THR A 61 -6.94 -12.71 -4.70
CA THR A 61 -6.55 -13.66 -3.67
C THR A 61 -5.03 -13.57 -3.60
N CYS A 62 -4.53 -12.90 -2.57
CA CYS A 62 -3.20 -13.16 -2.07
C CYS A 62 -3.27 -14.60 -1.57
N SER A 63 -3.02 -15.54 -2.47
CA SER A 63 -2.76 -16.93 -2.14
C SER A 63 -1.45 -16.92 -1.33
N GLU A 64 -1.57 -16.74 -0.02
CA GLU A 64 -0.67 -17.39 0.93
C GLU A 64 -1.05 -18.88 0.95
N GLU A 65 -0.81 -19.55 -0.18
CA GLU A 65 -0.57 -20.99 -0.19
C GLU A 65 0.93 -21.16 0.07
N GLU A 66 1.26 -22.03 1.04
CA GLU A 66 2.58 -22.49 1.46
C GLU A 66 3.44 -21.58 2.37
N SER A 67 3.16 -21.61 3.68
CA SER A 67 4.20 -21.97 4.65
C SER A 67 3.61 -22.41 6.01
N LEU A 68 3.16 -23.67 6.10
CA LEU A 68 3.45 -24.63 7.19
C LEU A 68 2.60 -25.92 7.06
#